data_AF-A0A9X1MTB5-F1
#
_entry.id   AF-A0A9X1MTB5-F1
#
_cell.length_a   1.000
_cell.length_b   1.000
_cell.length_c   1.000
_cell.angle_alpha   90.00
_cell.angle_beta   90.00
_cell.angle_gamma   90.00
#
_symmetry.space_group_name_H-M   'P 1'
#
loop_
_entity.id
_entity.type
_entity.pdbx_description
1 polymer ?
#
loop_
_entity_poly.entity_id
_entity_poly.type
_entity_poly.pdbx_seq_one_letter_code
_entity_poly.pdbx_strand_id
1 'polypeptide(L)' 'MTAEDSASSSAERRQQLRQLGHDIKSHLGVVTMGFQALDGVKSDPEEFAEIYAVIQEEGVKPLKESVLALIELACQEPKE' A
#
# COMPACT_ATOMS: atom_id res chain seq x y z
N MET A 1 21.72 27.36 -11.36
CA MET A 1 21.02 26.17 -10.81
C MET A 1 22.09 25.16 -10.50
N THR A 2 22.40 25.05 -9.21
CA THR A 2 23.55 24.31 -8.67
C THR A 2 23.16 22.84 -8.43
N ALA A 3 24.14 21.94 -8.45
CA ALA A 3 24.00 20.49 -8.27
C ALA A 3 23.36 20.03 -6.93
N GLU A 4 22.97 20.97 -6.06
CA GLU A 4 22.28 20.70 -4.79
C GLU A 4 20.78 20.39 -4.96
N ASP A 5 20.12 20.93 -6.01
CA ASP A 5 18.68 20.71 -6.25
C ASP A 5 18.38 19.27 -6.72
N SER A 6 19.20 18.70 -7.60
CA SER A 6 19.02 17.33 -8.12
C SER A 6 19.36 16.24 -7.08
N ALA A 7 20.17 16.56 -6.06
CA ALA A 7 20.46 15.65 -4.96
C ALA A 7 19.27 15.50 -4.00
N SER A 8 18.58 16.61 -3.69
CA SER A 8 17.38 16.63 -2.84
C SER A 8 16.23 15.83 -3.44
N SER A 9 15.96 16.03 -4.74
CA SER A 9 14.87 15.34 -5.45
C SER A 9 15.05 13.81 -5.48
N SER A 10 16.29 13.34 -5.62
CA SER A 10 16.60 11.90 -5.61
C SER A 10 16.46 11.25 -4.23
N ALA A 11 16.73 11.99 -3.15
CA ALA A 11 16.62 11.51 -1.78
C ALA A 11 15.15 11.41 -1.36
N GLU A 12 14.36 12.44 -1.70
CA GLU A 12 12.91 12.50 -1.50
C GLU A 12 12.19 11.37 -2.24
N ARG A 13 12.50 11.15 -3.52
CA ARG A 13 11.93 10.03 -4.30
C ARG A 13 12.23 8.68 -3.68
N ARG A 14 13.47 8.47 -3.20
CA ARG A 14 13.86 7.24 -2.49
C ARG A 14 13.12 7.06 -1.18
N GLN A 15 12.85 8.14 -0.46
CA GLN A 15 12.05 8.09 0.76
C GLN A 15 10.58 7.74 0.45
N GLN A 16 9.99 8.36 -0.56
CA GLN A 16 8.63 8.06 -1.01
C GLN A 16 8.48 6.60 -1.44
N LEU A 17 9.42 6.06 -2.22
CA LEU A 17 9.42 4.65 -2.62
C LEU A 17 9.53 3.70 -1.42
N ARG A 18 10.35 4.04 -0.41
CA ARG A 18 10.44 3.24 0.83
C ARG A 18 9.15 3.26 1.62
N GLN A 19 8.50 4.42 1.71
CA GLN A 19 7.21 4.57 2.38
C GLN A 19 6.13 3.74 1.68
N LEU A 20 5.98 3.88 0.36
CA LEU A 20 5.04 3.10 -0.43
C LEU A 20 5.30 1.59 -0.31
N GLY A 21 6.56 1.17 -0.29
CA GLY A 21 6.92 -0.23 -0.08
C GLY A 21 6.51 -0.76 1.30
N HIS A 22 6.65 0.05 2.35
CA HIS A 22 6.17 -0.27 3.69
C HIS A 22 4.63 -0.38 3.72
N ASP A 23 3.94 0.59 3.14
CA ASP A 23 2.48 0.65 3.18
C ASP A 23 1.84 -0.50 2.40
N ILE A 24 2.34 -0.79 1.18
CA ILE A 24 1.94 -1.96 0.39
C ILE A 24 2.11 -3.26 1.20
N LYS A 25 3.24 -3.43 1.89
CA LYS A 25 3.49 -4.61 2.72
C LYS A 25 2.52 -4.71 3.90
N SER A 26 2.22 -3.57 4.54
CA SER A 26 1.28 -3.50 5.65
C SER A 26 -0.13 -3.92 5.20
N HIS A 27 -0.64 -3.32 4.12
CA HIS A 27 -1.96 -3.65 3.59
C HIS A 27 -2.06 -5.11 3.11
N LEU A 28 -1.02 -5.64 2.47
CA LEU A 28 -0.97 -7.07 2.13
C LEU A 28 -0.98 -7.97 3.39
N GLY A 29 -0.39 -7.52 4.49
CA GLY A 29 -0.46 -8.20 5.79
C GLY A 29 -1.89 -8.31 6.29
N VAL A 30 -2.65 -7.22 6.25
CA VAL A 30 -4.08 -7.19 6.62
C VAL A 30 -4.88 -8.16 5.74
N VAL A 31 -4.70 -8.11 4.42
CA VAL A 31 -5.38 -9.02 3.48
C VAL A 31 -5.06 -10.49 3.79
N THR A 32 -3.79 -10.80 4.05
CA THR A 32 -3.33 -12.17 4.30
C THR A 32 -3.91 -12.72 5.61
N MET A 33 -3.80 -11.96 6.70
CA MET A 33 -4.33 -12.37 8.01
C MET A 33 -5.85 -12.43 7.99
N GLY A 34 -6.51 -11.49 7.31
CA GLY A 34 -7.96 -11.50 7.15
C GLY A 34 -8.45 -12.73 6.40
N PHE A 35 -7.79 -13.14 5.31
CA PHE A 35 -8.15 -14.39 4.62
C PHE A 35 -7.96 -15.64 5.47
N GLN A 36 -6.92 -15.68 6.32
CA GLN A 36 -6.75 -16.76 7.29
C GLN A 36 -7.87 -16.77 8.33
N ALA A 37 -8.30 -15.60 8.80
CA ALA A 37 -9.41 -15.48 9.75
C ALA A 37 -10.75 -15.89 9.13
N LEU A 38 -11.01 -15.55 7.86
CA LEU A 38 -12.23 -15.95 7.13
C LEU A 38 -12.40 -17.47 7.05
N ASP A 39 -11.31 -18.24 6.91
CA ASP A 39 -11.41 -19.71 6.91
C ASP A 39 -11.83 -20.26 8.28
N GLY A 40 -11.46 -19.57 9.36
CA GLY A 40 -11.85 -19.88 10.74
C GLY A 40 -13.33 -19.63 11.05
N VAL A 41 -13.95 -18.65 10.37
CA VAL A 41 -15.32 -18.20 10.67
C VAL A 41 -16.32 -18.51 9.55
N LYS A 42 -15.98 -19.38 8.58
CA LYS A 42 -16.84 -19.69 7.42
C LYS A 42 -18.24 -20.21 7.74
N SER A 43 -18.47 -20.70 8.95
CA SER A 43 -19.78 -21.14 9.44
C SER A 43 -20.59 -20.04 10.14
N ASP A 44 -20.00 -18.88 10.39
CA ASP A 44 -20.63 -17.71 10.99
C ASP A 44 -20.73 -16.58 9.95
N PRO A 45 -21.90 -16.39 9.32
CA PRO A 45 -22.07 -15.37 8.29
C PRO A 45 -21.91 -13.93 8.78
N GLU A 46 -22.21 -13.65 10.05
CA GLU A 46 -22.12 -12.31 10.62
C GLU A 46 -20.65 -11.95 10.84
N GLU A 47 -19.90 -12.82 11.53
CA GLU A 47 -18.46 -12.64 11.75
C GLU A 47 -17.68 -12.64 10.43
N PHE A 48 -18.07 -13.49 9.47
CA PHE A 48 -17.49 -13.48 8.13
C PHE A 48 -17.67 -12.13 7.44
N ALA A 49 -18.87 -11.54 7.50
CA ALA A 49 -19.16 -10.25 6.88
C ALA A 49 -18.33 -9.11 7.49
N GLU A 50 -18.15 -9.12 8.81
CA GLU A 50 -17.31 -8.15 9.52
C GLU A 50 -15.84 -8.24 9.10
N ILE A 51 -15.26 -9.44 9.12
CA ILE A 51 -13.87 -9.64 8.71
C ILE A 51 -13.69 -9.29 7.22
N TYR A 52 -14.66 -9.66 6.38
CA TYR A 52 -14.62 -9.30 4.96
C TYR A 52 -14.63 -7.78 4.76
N ALA A 53 -15.43 -7.03 5.52
CA ALA A 53 -15.45 -5.58 5.46
C ALA A 53 -14.08 -4.97 5.86
N VAL A 54 -13.43 -5.49 6.90
CA VAL A 54 -12.08 -5.07 7.30
C VAL A 54 -11.07 -5.32 6.19
N ILE A 55 -11.09 -6.50 5.56
CA ILE A 55 -10.19 -6.81 4.43
C ILE A 55 -10.40 -5.80 3.29
N GLN A 56 -11.64 -5.43 2.99
CA GLN A 56 -11.93 -4.48 1.91
C GLN A 56 -11.43 -3.07 2.24
N GLU A 57 -11.79 -2.53 3.40
CA GLU A 57 -11.50 -1.13 3.75
C GLU A 57 -10.06 -0.89 4.21
N GLU A 58 -9.45 -1.82 4.93
CA GLU A 58 -8.11 -1.64 5.52
C GLU A 58 -7.00 -2.36 4.74
N GLY A 59 -7.37 -3.35 3.94
CA GLY A 59 -6.45 -4.11 3.09
C GLY A 59 -6.52 -3.68 1.62
N VAL A 60 -7.60 -4.05 0.94
CA VAL A 60 -7.69 -4.01 -0.53
C VAL A 60 -7.72 -2.58 -1.07
N LYS A 61 -8.56 -1.71 -0.50
CA LYS A 61 -8.72 -0.33 -0.95
C LYS A 61 -7.44 0.49 -0.83
N PRO A 62 -6.79 0.59 0.36
CA PRO A 62 -5.56 1.37 0.48
C PRO A 62 -4.37 0.72 -0.25
N LEU A 63 -4.38 -0.60 -0.46
CA LEU A 63 -3.40 -1.27 -1.33
C LEU A 63 -3.50 -0.77 -2.78
N LYS A 64 -4.72 -0.64 -3.32
CA LYS A 64 -4.93 -0.09 -4.67
C LYS A 64 -4.40 1.34 -4.77
N GLU A 65 -4.70 2.16 -3.79
CA GLU A 65 -4.23 3.56 -3.73
C GLU A 65 -2.70 3.63 -3.70
N SER A 66 -2.05 2.80 -2.87
CA SER A 66 -0.59 2.73 -2.77
C SER A 66 0.07 2.27 -4.08
N VAL A 67 -0.54 1.31 -4.78
CA VAL A 67 -0.04 0.86 -6.09
C VAL A 67 -0.19 1.94 -7.16
N LEU A 68 -1.31 2.68 -7.16
CA LEU A 68 -1.49 3.82 -8.07
C LEU A 68 -0.46 4.92 -7.81
N ALA A 69 -0.23 5.27 -6.54
CA ALA A 69 0.80 6.24 -6.16
C ALA A 69 2.21 5.79 -6.58
N LEU A 70 2.51 4.49 -6.50
CA LEU A 70 3.76 3.92 -7.00
C LEU A 70 3.90 4.07 -8.51
N ILE A 71 2.83 3.79 -9.27
CA ILE A 71 2.81 3.95 -10.73
C ILE A 71 3.01 5.42 -11.11
N GLU A 72 2.29 6.33 -10.45
CA GLU A 72 2.43 7.77 -10.67
C GLU A 72 3.87 8.22 -10.40
N LEU A 73 4.46 7.80 -9.28
CA LEU A 73 5.85 8.13 -8.95
C LEU A 73 6.85 7.51 -9.93
N ALA A 74 6.55 6.35 -10.51
CA ALA A 74 7.38 5.71 -11.52
C ALA A 74 7.30 6.42 -12.88
N CYS A 75 6.10 6.87 -13.26
CA CYS A 75 5.83 7.57 -14.52
C CYS A 75 6.23 9.05 -14.50
N GLN A 76 6.45 9.66 -13.33
CA GLN A 76 7.06 10.99 -13.24
C GLN A 76 8.51 10.93 -13.73
N GLU A 77 8.80 11.65 -14.81
CA GLU A 77 10.16 11.85 -15.31
C GLU A 77 11.02 12.41 -14.16
N PRO A 78 12.19 11.81 -13.88
CA PRO A 78 13.11 12.40 -12.94
C PRO A 78 13.48 13.79 -13.46
N LYS A 79 13.12 14.85 -12.71
CA LYS A 79 13.62 16.19 -13.00
C LYS A 79 15.15 16.14 -12.93
N GLU A 80 15.80 16.28 -14.08
CA GLU A 80 17.26 16.37 -14.23
C GLU A 80 17.83 17.57 -13.48
#